data_AF-A0ABD2PKX4-F1
#
_entry.id   AF-A0ABD2PKX4-F1
#
_cell.length_a   1.000
_cell.length_b   1.000
_cell.length_c   1.000
_cell.angle_alpha   90.00
_cell.angle_beta   90.00
_cell.angle_gamma   90.00
#
_symmetry.space_group_name_H-M   'P 1'
#
loop_
_entity.id
_entity.type
_entity.pdbx_description
1 polymer ?
#
loop_
_entity_poly.entity_id
_entity_poly.type
_entity_poly.pdbx_seq_one_letter_code
_entity_poly.pdbx_strand_id
1 'polypeptide(L)'
;MSEIEPLPLGWEVHLDNRINRYYFVDHNTRSTHWKHPVTQKIYWPVRNLVNEQEEEQQHTPEAEQVDFLTFSGYEEIDRVIDKARNMHVRILDFRGSSHEKNFIELNELLDQMILTLDGIKMDHAPEMRQCRRKTIRDIQYLVELLELKANSMDGLQTSPTPNSLGIQS
;
A
#
# COMPACT_ATOMS: atom_id res chain seq x y z
N MET A 1 -1.18 2.34 -28.98
CA MET A 1 0.12 3.03 -28.81
C MET A 1 0.18 3.51 -27.37
N SER A 2 1.13 3.04 -26.55
CA SER A 2 1.35 3.57 -25.20
C SER A 2 1.94 4.97 -25.34
N GLU A 3 1.07 5.98 -25.23
CA GLU A 3 1.45 7.38 -25.39
C GLU A 3 2.13 7.85 -24.09
N ILE A 4 3.45 7.63 -24.00
CA ILE A 4 4.27 8.23 -22.95
C ILE A 4 4.21 9.74 -23.16
N GLU A 5 3.81 10.49 -22.13
CA GLU A 5 3.73 11.94 -22.20
C GLU A 5 5.09 12.55 -22.59
N PRO A 6 5.11 13.71 -23.28
CA PRO A 6 6.34 14.29 -23.80
C PRO A 6 7.33 14.62 -22.66
N LEU A 7 8.56 14.15 -22.82
CA LEU A 7 9.63 14.36 -21.86
C LEU A 7 10.24 15.77 -21.97
N PRO A 8 10.73 16.36 -20.86
CA PRO A 8 11.49 17.60 -20.89
C PRO A 8 12.79 17.45 -21.69
N LEU A 9 13.36 18.58 -22.14
CA LEU A 9 14.63 18.58 -22.87
C LEU A 9 15.74 17.91 -22.04
N GLY A 10 16.45 16.96 -22.65
CA GLY A 10 17.51 16.19 -22.00
C GLY A 10 17.04 14.97 -21.21
N TRP A 11 15.76 14.60 -21.30
CA TRP A 11 15.25 13.34 -20.74
C TRP A 11 15.01 12.29 -21.82
N GLU A 12 15.39 11.05 -21.54
CA GLU A 12 15.14 9.89 -22.41
C GLU A 12 14.38 8.80 -21.67
N VAL A 13 13.54 8.06 -22.38
CA VAL A 13 12.85 6.88 -21.83
C VAL A 13 13.43 5.60 -22.40
N HIS A 14 13.62 4.62 -21.53
CA HIS A 14 14.12 3.29 -21.87
C HIS A 14 13.29 2.22 -21.18
N LEU A 15 13.26 1.01 -21.76
CA LEU A 15 12.61 -0.15 -21.16
C LEU A 15 13.65 -0.99 -20.42
N ASP A 16 13.46 -1.22 -19.13
CA ASP A 16 14.19 -2.24 -18.41
C ASP A 16 13.56 -3.60 -18.71
N ASN A 17 14.24 -4.40 -19.52
CA ASN A 17 13.77 -5.72 -19.95
C ASN A 17 13.72 -6.74 -18.80
N ARG A 18 14.39 -6.50 -17.67
CA ARG A 18 14.42 -7.46 -16.53
C ARG A 18 13.13 -7.41 -15.73
N ILE A 19 12.53 -6.22 -15.64
CA ILE A 19 11.30 -5.96 -14.87
C ILE A 19 10.17 -5.45 -15.76
N ASN A 20 10.39 -5.41 -17.07
CA ASN A 20 9.51 -4.93 -18.12
C ASN A 20 8.87 -3.56 -17.81
N ARG A 21 9.69 -2.59 -17.42
CA ARG A 21 9.25 -1.27 -16.92
C ARG A 21 10.02 -0.13 -17.57
N TYR A 22 9.34 0.98 -17.88
CA TYR A 22 10.04 2.17 -18.35
C TYR A 22 10.80 2.88 -17.22
N TYR A 23 12.01 3.30 -17.54
CA TYR A 23 12.81 4.20 -16.72
C TYR A 23 13.21 5.43 -17.53
N PHE A 24 13.39 6.54 -16.83
CA PHE A 24 13.66 7.85 -17.38
C PHE A 24 15.08 8.27 -17.03
N VAL A 25 15.87 8.61 -18.03
CA VAL A 25 17.26 9.03 -17.90
C VAL A 25 17.32 10.53 -18.07
N ASP A 26 17.80 11.25 -17.05
CA ASP A 26 18.10 12.67 -17.11
C ASP A 26 19.55 12.86 -17.53
N HIS A 27 19.77 13.38 -18.74
CA HIS A 27 21.11 13.66 -19.27
C HIS A 27 21.71 14.95 -18.73
N ASN A 28 20.91 15.85 -18.15
CA ASN A 28 21.41 17.07 -17.52
C ASN A 28 22.16 16.73 -16.23
N THR A 29 21.65 15.76 -15.47
CA THR A 29 22.20 15.32 -14.19
C THR A 29 22.83 13.91 -14.23
N ARG A 30 22.78 13.25 -15.38
CA ARG A 30 23.23 11.85 -15.61
C ARG A 30 22.64 10.86 -14.60
N SER A 31 21.36 11.03 -14.28
CA SER A 31 20.67 10.24 -13.26
C SER A 31 19.50 9.47 -13.86
N THR A 32 19.24 8.26 -13.35
CA THR A 32 18.11 7.44 -13.77
C THR A 32 16.99 7.49 -12.73
N HIS A 33 15.76 7.56 -13.22
CA HIS A 33 14.57 7.71 -12.41
C HIS A 33 13.49 6.74 -12.87
N TRP A 34 12.81 6.14 -11.90
CA TRP A 34 11.71 5.21 -12.17
C TRP A 34 10.35 5.88 -12.37
N LYS A 35 10.31 7.20 -12.12
CA LYS A 35 9.13 8.05 -12.24
C LYS A 35 9.40 9.08 -13.33
N HIS A 36 8.37 9.41 -14.07
CA HIS A 36 8.41 10.44 -15.08
C HIS A 36 8.61 11.81 -14.42
N PRO A 37 9.50 12.66 -14.94
CA PRO A 37 9.85 13.94 -14.32
C PRO A 37 8.66 14.89 -14.13
N VAL A 38 7.77 14.96 -15.14
CA VAL A 38 6.60 15.86 -15.15
C VAL A 38 5.43 15.28 -14.34
N THR A 39 4.96 14.09 -14.70
CA THR A 39 3.78 13.49 -14.08
C THR A 39 4.04 12.79 -12.75
N GLN A 40 5.31 12.54 -12.40
CA GLN A 40 5.72 11.68 -11.27
C GLN A 40 5.14 10.26 -11.34
N LYS A 41 4.59 9.86 -12.50
CA LYS A 41 3.99 8.56 -12.74
C LYS A 41 5.01 7.55 -13.23
N ILE A 42 4.71 6.29 -13.01
CA ILE A 42 5.48 5.15 -13.48
C ILE A 42 4.85 4.67 -14.79
N TYR A 43 5.66 4.31 -15.80
CA TYR A 43 5.17 3.86 -17.10
C TYR A 43 5.60 2.40 -17.35
N TRP A 44 4.74 1.62 -18.02
CA TRP A 44 5.01 0.25 -18.49
C TRP A 44 4.74 0.16 -20.00
N PRO A 45 5.46 -0.70 -20.74
CA PRO A 45 5.22 -0.91 -22.16
C PRO A 45 3.86 -1.56 -22.37
N VAL A 46 2.99 -0.93 -23.17
CA VAL A 46 1.76 -1.59 -23.66
C VAL A 46 2.19 -2.52 -24.79
N ARG A 47 2.09 -3.84 -24.58
CA ARG A 47 2.39 -4.82 -25.63
C ARG A 47 1.30 -4.74 -26.71
N ASN A 48 1.68 -4.30 -27.91
CA ASN A 48 0.77 -4.22 -29.06
C ASN A 48 0.23 -5.62 -29.39
N LEU A 49 -1.09 -5.78 -29.33
CA LEU A 49 -1.83 -6.89 -29.93
C LEU A 49 -1.90 -6.66 -31.44
N VAL A 50 -0.81 -6.85 -32.17
CA VAL A 50 -0.85 -6.86 -33.64
C VAL A 50 0.09 -7.95 -34.15
N ASN A 51 -0.47 -9.17 -34.23
CA ASN A 51 -0.30 -10.19 -35.28
C ASN A 51 -0.54 -11.58 -34.69
N GLU A 52 -1.81 -11.90 -34.48
CA GLU A 52 -2.30 -13.27 -34.54
C GLU A 52 -2.29 -13.69 -36.01
N GLN A 53 -1.22 -14.35 -36.47
CA GLN A 53 -1.23 -15.35 -37.55
C GLN A 53 0.18 -15.90 -37.79
N GLU A 54 0.30 -17.22 -37.60
CA GLU A 54 1.35 -18.13 -38.08
C GLU A 54 2.75 -18.03 -37.47
N GLU A 55 2.99 -18.84 -36.42
CA GLU A 55 3.93 -19.97 -36.48
C GLU A 55 3.79 -20.87 -35.25
N GLU A 56 3.10 -22.01 -35.43
CA GLU A 56 3.14 -23.17 -34.55
C GLU A 56 4.53 -23.84 -34.65
N GLN A 57 5.27 -23.93 -33.54
CA GLN A 57 5.95 -25.17 -33.08
C GLN A 57 6.77 -24.98 -31.78
N GLN A 58 6.21 -25.52 -30.68
CA GLN A 58 6.90 -26.10 -29.50
C GLN A 58 7.78 -25.20 -28.60
N HIS A 59 7.17 -24.55 -27.59
CA HIS A 59 7.58 -24.60 -26.17
C HIS A 59 6.55 -23.91 -25.23
N THR A 60 5.92 -24.68 -24.32
CA THR A 60 5.21 -24.23 -23.09
C THR A 60 6.26 -23.96 -21.96
N PRO A 61 5.98 -23.24 -20.83
CA PRO A 61 4.69 -23.01 -20.19
C PRO A 61 4.36 -21.55 -19.78
N GLU A 62 3.09 -21.16 -19.92
CA GLU A 62 2.24 -20.65 -18.82
C GLU A 62 2.80 -19.62 -17.81
N ALA A 63 3.30 -18.47 -18.28
CA ALA A 63 3.39 -17.21 -17.52
C ALA A 63 3.50 -16.08 -18.56
N GLU A 64 2.74 -14.98 -18.58
CA GLU A 64 2.16 -14.20 -17.50
C GLU A 64 1.04 -13.38 -18.17
N GLN A 65 -0.21 -13.78 -17.99
CA GLN A 65 -1.37 -12.98 -18.40
C GLN A 65 -1.55 -11.89 -17.34
N VAL A 66 -0.84 -10.76 -17.50
CA VAL A 66 -0.94 -9.65 -16.55
C VAL A 66 -2.17 -8.81 -16.93
N ASP A 67 -3.30 -9.24 -16.37
CA ASP A 67 -4.63 -8.64 -16.49
C ASP A 67 -4.59 -7.12 -16.23
N PHE A 68 -5.31 -6.34 -17.03
CA PHE A 68 -5.43 -4.87 -16.89
C PHE A 68 -5.89 -4.46 -15.46
N LEU A 69 -6.54 -5.38 -14.73
CA LEU A 69 -6.91 -5.23 -13.30
C LEU A 69 -5.71 -5.16 -12.34
N THR A 70 -4.55 -5.69 -12.70
CA THR A 70 -3.33 -5.63 -11.86
C THR A 70 -2.78 -4.22 -11.69
N PHE A 71 -3.02 -3.33 -12.67
CA PHE A 71 -2.59 -1.93 -12.61
C PHE A 71 -3.32 -1.14 -11.50
N SER A 72 -4.64 -1.28 -11.41
CA SER A 72 -5.46 -0.72 -10.31
C SER A 72 -5.01 -1.28 -8.96
N GLY A 73 -4.63 -2.54 -8.95
CA GLY A 73 -4.12 -3.24 -7.78
C GLY A 73 -2.87 -2.65 -7.15
N TYR A 74 -1.84 -2.36 -7.93
CA TYR A 74 -0.59 -1.78 -7.43
C TYR A 74 -0.83 -0.38 -6.85
N GLU A 75 -1.65 0.42 -7.55
CA GLU A 75 -1.98 1.77 -7.12
C GLU A 75 -2.74 1.78 -5.80
N GLU A 76 -3.64 0.82 -5.59
CA GLU A 76 -4.37 0.70 -4.33
C GLU A 76 -3.48 0.26 -3.18
N ILE A 77 -2.54 -0.67 -3.42
CA ILE A 77 -1.55 -1.05 -2.40
C ILE A 77 -0.65 0.12 -2.03
N ASP A 78 -0.13 0.88 -3.00
CA ASP A 78 0.71 2.05 -2.72
C ASP A 78 -0.06 3.12 -1.94
N ARG A 79 -1.32 3.38 -2.30
CA ARG A 79 -2.22 4.26 -1.53
C ARG A 79 -2.39 3.79 -0.09
N VAL A 80 -2.59 2.49 0.11
CA VAL A 80 -2.77 1.91 1.46
C VAL A 80 -1.46 1.97 2.26
N ILE A 81 -0.30 1.74 1.65
CA ILE A 81 1.00 1.86 2.31
C ILE A 81 1.23 3.29 2.82
N ASP A 82 0.95 4.30 2.00
CA ASP A 82 1.12 5.70 2.40
C ASP A 82 0.14 6.09 3.52
N LYS A 83 -1.11 5.62 3.45
CA LYS A 83 -2.06 5.77 4.56
C LYS A 83 -1.58 5.08 5.84
N ALA A 84 -1.00 3.87 5.75
CA ALA A 84 -0.49 3.14 6.90
C ALA A 84 0.65 3.87 7.60
N ARG A 85 1.55 4.50 6.82
CA ARG A 85 2.61 5.36 7.36
C ARG A 85 2.03 6.55 8.13
N ASN A 86 0.99 7.20 7.60
CA ASN A 86 0.34 8.30 8.30
C ASN A 86 -0.37 7.85 9.58
N MET A 87 -1.07 6.71 9.55
CA MET A 87 -1.71 6.13 10.73
C MET A 87 -0.69 5.76 11.80
N HIS A 88 0.45 5.18 11.42
CA HIS A 88 1.52 4.85 12.36
C HIS A 88 1.99 6.08 13.14
N VAL A 89 2.19 7.22 12.49
CA VAL A 89 2.56 8.48 13.16
C VAL A 89 1.47 8.94 14.13
N ARG A 90 0.19 8.87 13.72
CA ARG A 90 -0.94 9.23 14.58
C ARG A 90 -1.05 8.32 15.82
N ILE A 91 -0.83 7.02 15.67
CA ILE A 91 -0.89 6.04 16.77
C ILE A 91 0.30 6.21 17.73
N LEU A 92 1.48 6.53 17.21
CA LEU A 92 2.65 6.84 18.04
C LEU A 92 2.41 8.08 18.92
N ASP A 93 1.76 9.10 18.39
CA ASP A 93 1.42 10.32 19.14
C ASP A 93 0.13 10.20 19.97
N PHE A 94 -0.68 9.17 19.71
CA PHE A 94 -1.93 8.94 20.43
C PHE A 94 -1.70 8.72 21.94
N ARG A 95 -2.44 9.49 22.74
CA ARG A 95 -2.46 9.49 24.22
C ARG A 95 -3.87 9.38 24.80
N GLY A 96 -4.79 8.74 24.07
CA GLY A 96 -6.18 8.62 24.47
C GLY A 96 -6.54 7.24 25.03
N SER A 97 -7.78 7.10 25.53
CA SER A 97 -8.37 5.81 25.90
C SER A 97 -9.12 5.15 24.73
N SER A 98 -9.50 3.88 24.92
CA SER A 98 -10.26 3.06 23.96
C SER A 98 -11.62 3.65 23.57
N HIS A 99 -12.16 4.55 24.39
CA HIS A 99 -13.47 5.18 24.20
C HIS A 99 -13.38 6.56 23.54
N GLU A 100 -12.17 7.04 23.25
CA GLU A 100 -12.01 8.33 22.57
C GLU A 100 -12.37 8.22 21.09
N LYS A 101 -12.99 9.29 20.56
CA LYS A 101 -13.30 9.42 19.13
C LYS A 101 -12.06 9.22 18.25
N ASN A 102 -10.89 9.64 18.73
CA ASN A 102 -9.61 9.45 18.06
C ASN A 102 -9.24 7.97 17.91
N PHE A 103 -9.49 7.15 18.93
CA PHE A 103 -9.26 5.69 18.87
C PHE A 103 -10.21 5.04 17.86
N ILE A 104 -11.51 5.37 17.94
CA ILE A 104 -12.54 4.82 17.05
C ILE A 104 -12.22 5.18 15.59
N GLU A 105 -11.89 6.44 15.31
CA GLU A 105 -11.53 6.89 13.96
C GLU A 105 -10.27 6.19 13.43
N LEU A 106 -9.23 6.04 14.27
CA LEU A 106 -8.00 5.32 13.86
C LEU A 106 -8.28 3.85 13.59
N ASN A 107 -9.08 3.19 14.42
CA ASN A 107 -9.42 1.79 14.25
C ASN A 107 -10.27 1.54 13.00
N GLU A 108 -11.32 2.36 12.79
CA GLU A 108 -12.15 2.31 11.59
C GLU A 108 -11.33 2.52 10.30
N LEU A 109 -10.36 3.44 10.31
CA LEU A 109 -9.48 3.68 9.17
C LEU A 109 -8.54 2.50 8.89
N LEU A 110 -8.00 1.86 9.93
CA LEU A 110 -7.15 0.66 9.79
C LEU A 110 -7.96 -0.53 9.23
N ASP A 111 -9.18 -0.74 9.72
CA ASP A 111 -10.09 -1.78 9.21
C ASP A 111 -10.50 -1.53 7.75
N GLN A 112 -10.81 -0.28 7.41
CA GLN A 112 -11.12 0.11 6.03
C GLN A 112 -9.95 -0.21 5.09
N MET A 113 -8.71 -0.07 5.55
CA MET A 113 -7.52 -0.39 4.77
C MET A 113 -7.35 -1.89 4.53
N ILE A 114 -7.64 -2.74 5.53
CA ILE A 114 -7.63 -4.21 5.37
C ILE A 114 -8.71 -4.64 4.36
N LEU A 115 -9.92 -4.12 4.49
CA LEU A 115 -11.04 -4.43 3.58
C LEU A 115 -10.71 -4.01 2.14
N THR A 116 -10.09 -2.86 1.97
CA THR A 116 -9.63 -2.37 0.66
C THR A 116 -8.62 -3.33 0.05
N LEU A 117 -7.69 -3.86 0.83
CA LEU A 117 -6.68 -4.83 0.38
C LEU A 117 -7.28 -6.22 0.06
N ASP A 118 -8.27 -6.67 0.82
CA ASP A 118 -8.94 -7.97 0.62
C ASP A 118 -9.87 -7.97 -0.59
N GLY A 119 -10.47 -6.83 -0.93
CA GLY A 119 -11.33 -6.66 -2.10
C GLY A 119 -10.61 -6.76 -3.46
N ILE A 120 -9.27 -6.78 -3.46
CA ILE A 120 -8.48 -6.81 -4.69
C ILE A 120 -8.32 -8.25 -5.19
N LYS A 121 -9.00 -8.61 -6.29
CA LYS A 121 -8.91 -9.91 -6.99
C LYS A 121 -7.57 -10.02 -7.74
N MET A 122 -6.71 -11.00 -7.41
CA MET A 122 -5.28 -10.97 -7.79
C MET A 122 -4.61 -12.34 -7.92
N ASP A 123 -5.15 -13.22 -8.76
CA ASP A 123 -4.71 -14.62 -8.76
C ASP A 123 -3.33 -14.89 -9.37
N HIS A 124 -2.77 -13.94 -10.15
CA HIS A 124 -1.60 -14.23 -10.99
C HIS A 124 -0.29 -13.47 -10.65
N ALA A 125 -0.27 -12.55 -9.68
CA ALA A 125 0.92 -11.76 -9.32
C ALA A 125 1.47 -12.13 -7.92
N PRO A 126 2.50 -12.99 -7.79
CA PRO A 126 3.03 -13.43 -6.49
C PRO A 126 3.63 -12.29 -5.66
N GLU A 127 4.28 -11.31 -6.28
CA GLU A 127 4.88 -10.12 -5.65
C GLU A 127 3.79 -9.25 -5.01
N MET A 128 2.67 -9.07 -5.72
CA MET A 128 1.52 -8.32 -5.23
C MET A 128 0.90 -8.98 -4.00
N ARG A 129 0.74 -10.31 -4.04
CA ARG A 129 0.27 -11.09 -2.88
C ARG A 129 1.23 -10.98 -1.70
N GLN A 130 2.53 -10.83 -1.95
CA GLN A 130 3.52 -10.60 -0.90
C GLN A 130 3.40 -9.18 -0.31
N CYS A 131 3.33 -8.15 -1.16
CA CYS A 131 3.12 -6.77 -0.72
C CYS A 131 1.82 -6.64 0.10
N ARG A 132 0.70 -7.17 -0.39
CA ARG A 132 -0.58 -7.18 0.33
C ARG A 132 -0.45 -7.83 1.71
N ARG A 133 0.10 -9.04 1.79
CA ARG A 133 0.28 -9.75 3.07
C ARG A 133 1.24 -9.04 4.02
N LYS A 134 2.24 -8.33 3.50
CA LYS A 134 3.13 -7.51 4.31
C LYS A 134 2.36 -6.31 4.86
N THR A 135 1.64 -5.57 4.02
CA THR A 135 0.86 -4.39 4.43
C THR A 135 -0.25 -4.75 5.42
N ILE A 136 -0.96 -5.87 5.22
CA ILE A 136 -1.97 -6.35 6.18
C ILE A 136 -1.34 -6.63 7.54
N ARG A 137 -0.18 -7.31 7.59
CA ARG A 137 0.54 -7.55 8.85
C ARG A 137 0.99 -6.25 9.51
N ASP A 138 1.49 -5.30 8.72
CA ASP A 138 1.89 -3.99 9.21
C ASP A 138 0.68 -3.26 9.82
N ILE A 139 -0.50 -3.28 9.18
CA ILE A 139 -1.75 -2.68 9.70
C ILE A 139 -2.24 -3.41 10.97
N GLN A 140 -2.21 -4.73 10.99
CA GLN A 140 -2.60 -5.52 12.18
C GLN A 140 -1.71 -5.18 13.38
N TYR A 141 -0.41 -5.01 13.16
CA TYR A 141 0.50 -4.53 14.20
C TYR A 141 0.13 -3.13 14.70
N LEU A 142 -0.32 -2.24 13.81
CA LEU A 142 -0.80 -0.90 14.21
C LEU A 142 -2.07 -0.97 15.06
N VAL A 143 -3.00 -1.87 14.73
CA VAL A 143 -4.21 -2.11 15.54
C VAL A 143 -3.82 -2.60 16.93
N GLU A 144 -2.98 -3.62 17.02
CA GLU A 144 -2.50 -4.16 18.30
C GLU A 144 -1.77 -3.09 19.13
N LEU A 145 -0.93 -2.27 18.49
CA LEU A 145 -0.23 -1.17 19.16
C LEU A 145 -1.19 -0.10 19.69
N LEU A 146 -2.24 0.21 18.92
CA LEU A 146 -3.28 1.17 19.30
C LEU A 146 -4.09 0.65 20.49
N GLU A 147 -4.52 -0.62 20.46
CA GLU A 147 -5.21 -1.29 21.57
C GLU A 147 -4.35 -1.35 22.83
N LEU A 148 -3.07 -1.68 22.71
CA LEU A 148 -2.14 -1.74 23.85
C LEU A 148 -1.99 -0.36 24.51
N LYS A 149 -1.87 0.71 23.71
CA LYS A 149 -1.82 2.10 24.21
C LYS A 149 -3.12 2.50 24.90
N ALA A 150 -4.25 2.18 24.31
CA ALA A 150 -5.57 2.49 24.86
C ALA A 150 -5.82 1.77 26.19
N ASN A 151 -5.51 0.47 26.27
CA ASN A 151 -5.66 -0.36 27.47
C ASN A 151 -4.77 0.12 28.62
N SER A 152 -3.56 0.63 28.30
CA SER A 152 -2.68 1.22 29.31
C SER A 152 -3.24 2.48 29.96
N MET A 153 -4.12 3.22 29.28
CA MET A 153 -4.78 4.43 29.82
C MET A 153 -6.10 4.09 30.52
N ASP A 154 -6.86 3.11 30.00
CA ASP A 154 -8.15 2.66 30.58
C ASP A 154 -7.97 2.08 32.00
N GLY A 155 -6.84 1.41 32.26
CA GLY A 155 -6.51 0.83 33.57
C GLY A 155 -6.38 1.86 34.71
N LEU A 156 -6.24 3.15 34.42
CA LEU A 156 -6.19 4.22 35.43
C LEU A 156 -7.58 4.78 35.80
N GLN A 157 -8.65 4.47 35.06
CA GLN A 157 -10.00 4.95 35.35
C GLN A 157 -10.81 4.05 36.31
N THR A 158 -10.32 2.85 36.64
CA THR A 158 -11.03 1.89 37.51
C THR A 158 -10.38 1.74 38.88
N SER A 159 -10.22 2.83 39.63
CA SER A 159 -10.13 2.70 41.10
C SER A 159 -11.56 2.72 41.68
N PRO A 160 -12.12 1.59 42.15
CA PRO A 160 -13.25 1.67 43.05
C PRO A 160 -12.72 2.32 44.33
N THR A 161 -13.21 3.51 44.68
CA THR A 161 -12.99 4.09 46.00
C THR A 161 -13.41 3.03 47.03
N PRO A 162 -12.50 2.53 47.90
CA PRO A 162 -12.92 1.75 49.04
C PRO A 162 -13.60 2.75 49.96
N ASN A 163 -14.94 2.75 49.94
CA ASN A 163 -15.71 3.66 50.76
C ASN A 163 -15.35 3.36 52.21
N SER A 164 -14.71 4.36 52.84
CA SER A 164 -14.15 4.29 54.17
C SER A 164 -15.23 3.98 55.20
N LEU A 165 -14.80 3.28 56.24
CA LEU A 165 -15.53 2.94 57.45
C LEU A 165 -16.58 3.99 57.85
N GLY A 166 -17.82 3.53 58.00
CA GLY A 166 -18.83 4.13 58.86
C GLY A 166 -19.20 3.15 59.96
N ILE A 167 -18.38 3.08 61.00
CA ILE A 167 -18.79 2.59 62.33
C ILE A 167 -19.71 3.64 62.94
N GLN A 168 -20.84 3.20 63.51
CA GLN A 168 -21.58 3.74 64.68
C GLN A 168 -23.04 3.23 64.54
N SER A 169 -23.75 2.73 65.55
CA SER A 169 -23.51 2.44 66.97
C SER A 169 -24.60 1.46 67.43
#